data_AF-A0A7V5MPL1-F1
#
_entry.id   AF-A0A7V5MPL1-F1
#
_cell.length_a   1.000
_cell.length_b   1.000
_cell.length_c   1.000
_cell.angle_alpha   90.00
_cell.angle_beta   90.00
_cell.angle_gamma   90.00
#
_symmetry.space_group_name_H-M   'P 1'
#
loop_
_entity.id
_entity.type
_entity.pdbx_description
1 polymer ?
#
loop_
_entity_poly.entity_id
_entity_poly.type
_entity_poly.pdbx_seq_one_letter_code
_entity_poly.pdbx_strand_id
1 'polypeptide(L)'
;MKRHDMRLGGLAAGAMLLASLSGCSTGPAQPQAWQNPEAGWANTGPRHLILASIPGKGIPTSSVARARINVALMQAKRRVDERLCNGDWTFVGNLSEVQPPEPSISRNGGPAWKIALAWAPRLTPCKGIDRSAYFLAMSRELPAWVKLHEAGGNVWYQAGRRIDGPHLQLAEVSLR
;
A
#
# COMPACT_ATOMS: atom_id res chain seq x y z
N MET A 1 -17.87 -88.51 5.22
CA MET A 1 -17.26 -88.02 3.96
C MET A 1 -16.20 -86.99 4.32
N LYS A 2 -14.93 -87.36 4.21
CA LYS A 2 -13.74 -86.50 4.41
C LYS A 2 -13.39 -85.83 3.07
N ARG A 3 -13.08 -84.53 3.08
CA ARG A 3 -12.33 -83.88 1.99
C ARG A 3 -11.06 -83.26 2.56
N HIS A 4 -9.94 -83.70 2.01
CA HIS A 4 -8.62 -83.08 2.15
C HIS A 4 -8.29 -82.32 0.84
N ASP A 5 -7.21 -81.55 0.94
CA ASP A 5 -6.46 -80.82 -0.09
C ASP A 5 -6.94 -79.37 -0.36
N MET A 6 -6.34 -78.32 0.23
CA MET A 6 -4.92 -77.85 0.26
C MET A 6 -4.53 -77.15 -1.05
N ARG A 7 -4.35 -75.82 -1.01
CA ARG A 7 -3.04 -75.14 -1.19
C ARG A 7 -3.15 -73.60 -1.29
N LEU A 8 -2.16 -72.99 -0.64
CA LEU A 8 -1.79 -71.57 -0.64
C LEU A 8 -1.29 -71.07 -2.01
N GLY A 9 -1.48 -69.77 -2.23
CA GLY A 9 -0.69 -68.92 -3.12
C GLY A 9 -1.50 -67.65 -3.40
N GLY A 10 -1.05 -66.42 -3.20
CA GLY A 10 0.25 -65.88 -2.85
C GLY A 10 0.23 -64.40 -3.25
N LEU A 11 0.91 -63.58 -2.46
CA LEU A 11 1.44 -62.25 -2.79
C LEU A 11 0.45 -61.08 -2.97
N ALA A 12 0.35 -60.33 -1.87
CA ALA A 12 0.13 -58.90 -1.88
C ALA A 12 1.18 -58.17 -2.73
N ALA A 13 0.73 -57.20 -3.53
CA ALA A 13 1.53 -56.07 -3.96
C ALA A 13 0.69 -54.81 -3.74
N GLY A 14 0.88 -54.22 -2.55
CA GLY A 14 0.26 -52.97 -2.16
C GLY A 14 0.80 -51.83 -3.00
N ALA A 15 -0.07 -51.20 -3.77
CA ALA A 15 0.20 -49.91 -4.37
C ALA A 15 0.04 -48.82 -3.28
N MET A 16 1.10 -48.56 -2.53
CA MET A 16 1.22 -47.32 -1.76
C MET A 16 1.41 -46.17 -2.73
N LEU A 17 0.30 -45.55 -3.12
CA LEU A 17 0.28 -44.21 -3.71
C LEU A 17 0.79 -43.22 -2.65
N LEU A 18 2.08 -42.90 -2.74
CA LEU A 18 2.66 -41.74 -2.08
C LEU A 18 2.04 -40.48 -2.71
N ALA A 19 0.97 -40.00 -2.10
CA ALA A 19 0.45 -38.66 -2.31
C ALA A 19 1.50 -37.67 -1.77
N SER A 20 2.32 -37.16 -2.69
CA SER A 20 3.14 -35.98 -2.50
C SER A 20 2.24 -34.80 -2.14
N LEU A 21 2.10 -34.55 -0.83
CA LEU A 21 1.64 -33.28 -0.29
C LEU A 21 2.74 -32.25 -0.57
N SER A 22 2.82 -31.81 -1.82
CA SER A 22 3.37 -30.51 -2.18
C SER A 22 2.51 -29.46 -1.50
N GLY A 23 2.89 -29.13 -0.27
CA GLY A 23 2.38 -27.98 0.45
C GLY A 23 2.76 -26.72 -0.33
N CYS A 24 1.92 -26.36 -1.29
CA CYS A 24 1.86 -25.01 -1.83
C CYS A 24 1.58 -24.09 -0.65
N SER A 25 2.62 -23.48 -0.12
CA SER A 25 2.56 -22.29 0.71
C SER A 25 1.90 -21.19 -0.13
N THR A 26 0.58 -21.24 -0.20
CA THR A 26 -0.27 -20.14 -0.62
C THR A 26 -0.17 -19.11 0.49
N GLY A 27 0.85 -18.26 0.39
CA GLY A 27 0.84 -16.99 1.11
C GLY A 27 -0.48 -16.28 0.79
N PRO A 28 -1.05 -15.52 1.74
CA PRO A 28 -2.32 -14.85 1.51
C PRO A 28 -2.23 -14.06 0.21
N ALA A 29 -3.07 -14.42 -0.76
CA ALA A 29 -3.16 -13.72 -2.02
C ALA A 29 -3.48 -12.25 -1.68
N GLN A 30 -2.52 -11.35 -1.88
CA GLN A 30 -2.80 -9.93 -1.75
C GLN A 30 -3.93 -9.60 -2.73
N PRO A 31 -4.99 -8.89 -2.30
CA PRO A 31 -6.07 -8.50 -3.19
C PRO A 31 -5.49 -7.83 -4.44
N GLN A 32 -5.93 -8.25 -5.62
CA GLN A 32 -5.42 -7.76 -6.92
C GLN A 32 -5.43 -6.23 -7.03
N ALA A 33 -6.30 -5.56 -6.26
CA ALA A 33 -6.36 -4.11 -6.13
C ALA A 33 -5.01 -3.49 -5.69
N TRP A 34 -4.25 -4.16 -4.83
CA TRP A 34 -2.91 -3.69 -4.40
C TRP A 34 -1.77 -4.20 -5.30
N GLN A 35 -2.05 -5.00 -6.33
CA GLN A 35 -1.02 -5.46 -7.26
C GLN A 35 -0.88 -4.50 -8.45
N ASN A 36 -2.00 -3.93 -8.91
CA ASN A 36 -2.02 -2.90 -9.93
C ASN A 36 -2.94 -1.76 -9.49
N PRO A 37 -2.45 -0.91 -8.59
CA PRO A 37 -3.30 0.11 -8.01
C PRO A 37 -3.57 1.20 -9.09
N GLU A 38 -2.66 1.41 -10.05
CA GLU A 38 -2.85 2.28 -11.23
C GLU A 38 -4.06 1.90 -12.10
N ALA A 39 -4.36 0.61 -12.24
CA ALA A 39 -5.56 0.15 -12.96
C ALA A 39 -6.86 0.58 -12.27
N GLY A 40 -6.88 0.68 -10.94
CA GLY A 40 -8.03 1.25 -10.22
C GLY A 40 -8.18 2.76 -10.41
N TRP A 41 -7.15 3.44 -10.92
CA TRP A 41 -7.02 4.90 -10.90
C TRP A 41 -7.09 5.55 -12.27
N ALA A 42 -6.97 4.77 -13.35
CA ALA A 42 -7.12 5.23 -14.73
C ALA A 42 -8.44 6.02 -14.95
N ASN A 43 -9.47 5.75 -14.14
CA ASN A 43 -10.76 6.44 -14.18
C ASN A 43 -10.87 7.68 -13.25
N THR A 44 -9.83 8.05 -12.50
CA THR A 44 -9.91 9.12 -11.49
C THR A 44 -9.52 10.52 -11.98
N GLY A 45 -9.04 10.66 -13.22
CA GLY A 45 -8.54 11.93 -13.78
C GLY A 45 -7.17 12.33 -13.22
N PRO A 46 -6.66 13.55 -13.49
CA PRO A 46 -5.35 14.00 -13.01
C PRO A 46 -5.40 14.29 -11.51
N ARG A 47 -5.33 13.25 -10.68
CA ARG A 47 -5.26 13.36 -9.22
C ARG A 47 -3.88 12.96 -8.72
N HIS A 48 -3.46 13.61 -7.64
CA HIS A 48 -2.29 13.19 -6.90
C HIS A 48 -2.64 11.95 -6.10
N LEU A 49 -1.66 11.10 -5.84
CA LEU A 49 -1.88 9.87 -5.08
C LEU A 49 -1.12 9.93 -3.78
N ILE A 50 -1.69 9.29 -2.77
CA ILE A 50 -1.11 9.16 -1.45
C ILE A 50 -1.19 7.69 -1.09
N LEU A 51 -0.04 7.10 -0.81
CA LEU A 51 0.05 5.74 -0.33
C LEU A 51 0.64 5.71 1.06
N ALA A 52 0.00 4.97 1.95
CA ALA A 52 0.41 4.86 3.34
C ALA A 52 0.53 3.40 3.75
N SER A 53 1.65 3.04 4.39
CA SER A 53 1.85 1.75 5.07
C SER A 53 2.00 1.99 6.57
N ILE A 54 0.87 2.25 7.22
CA ILE A 54 0.79 2.77 8.59
C ILE A 54 1.17 1.67 9.58
N PRO A 55 2.20 1.83 10.43
CA PRO A 55 2.54 0.85 11.45
C PRO A 55 1.36 0.57 12.38
N GLY A 56 1.00 -0.70 12.56
CA GLY A 56 -0.21 -1.15 13.24
C GLY A 56 -0.14 -1.09 14.77
N LYS A 57 1.03 -0.80 15.35
CA LYS A 57 1.17 -0.65 16.81
C LYS A 57 0.28 0.50 17.28
N GLY A 58 -0.75 0.17 18.07
CA GLY A 58 -1.74 1.14 18.56
C GLY A 58 -2.81 1.54 17.54
N ILE A 59 -2.95 0.81 16.43
CA ILE A 59 -3.96 1.07 15.39
C ILE A 59 -4.85 -0.18 15.24
N PRO A 60 -5.85 -0.35 16.12
CA PRO A 60 -6.65 -1.56 16.19
C PRO A 60 -7.65 -1.70 15.04
N THR A 61 -7.99 -0.62 14.34
CA THR A 61 -9.03 -0.63 13.30
C THR A 61 -8.66 0.21 12.08
N SER A 62 -9.29 -0.10 10.94
CA SER A 62 -9.19 0.67 9.70
C SER A 62 -9.59 2.14 9.88
N SER A 63 -10.58 2.42 10.74
CA SER A 63 -11.00 3.79 11.08
C SER A 63 -9.90 4.58 11.80
N VAL A 64 -9.15 3.94 12.71
CA VAL A 64 -8.00 4.60 13.36
C VAL A 64 -6.88 4.82 12.36
N ALA A 65 -6.66 3.88 11.43
CA ALA A 65 -5.69 4.03 10.35
C ALA A 65 -6.04 5.23 9.44
N ARG A 66 -7.31 5.37 9.04
CA ARG A 66 -7.83 6.55 8.30
C ARG A 66 -7.61 7.85 9.06
N ALA A 67 -7.98 7.89 10.34
CA ALA A 67 -7.78 9.07 11.17
C ALA A 67 -6.29 9.45 11.24
N ARG A 68 -5.39 8.45 11.38
CA ARG A 68 -3.94 8.66 11.45
C ARG A 68 -3.38 9.31 10.19
N ILE A 69 -3.74 8.80 9.00
CA ILE A 69 -3.27 9.41 7.74
C ILE A 69 -3.88 10.80 7.53
N ASN A 70 -5.16 11.00 7.83
CA ASN A 70 -5.80 12.31 7.68
C ASN A 70 -5.15 13.36 8.60
N VAL A 71 -4.91 13.03 9.87
CA VAL A 71 -4.21 13.92 10.81
C VAL A 71 -2.79 14.22 10.31
N ALA A 72 -2.04 13.20 9.87
CA ALA A 72 -0.70 13.40 9.35
C ALA A 72 -0.69 14.35 8.14
N LEU A 73 -1.60 14.14 7.17
CA LEU A 73 -1.75 15.00 6.00
C LEU A 73 -2.13 16.43 6.39
N MET A 74 -3.12 16.61 7.26
CA MET A 74 -3.56 17.94 7.71
C MET A 74 -2.44 18.72 8.41
N GLN A 75 -1.72 18.08 9.33
CA GLN A 75 -0.64 18.73 10.07
C GLN A 75 0.53 19.10 9.16
N ALA A 76 0.95 18.14 8.33
CA ALA A 76 2.07 18.33 7.43
C ALA A 76 1.73 19.42 6.40
N LYS A 77 0.49 19.44 5.90
CA LYS A 77 -0.03 20.49 5.01
C LYS A 77 0.05 21.86 5.67
N ARG A 78 -0.53 22.01 6.86
CA ARG A 78 -0.51 23.27 7.61
C ARG A 78 0.91 23.82 7.75
N ARG A 79 1.87 22.98 8.13
CA ARG A 79 3.27 23.38 8.28
C ARG A 79 3.92 23.81 6.96
N VAL A 80 3.62 23.11 5.85
CA VAL A 80 4.15 23.49 4.54
C VAL A 80 3.53 24.79 4.03
N ASP A 81 2.22 24.95 4.20
CA ASP A 81 1.49 26.15 3.76
C ASP A 81 1.98 27.39 4.53
N GLU A 82 2.15 27.28 5.85
CA GLU A 82 2.74 28.33 6.69
C GLU A 82 4.17 28.67 6.24
N ARG A 83 5.00 27.66 5.91
CA ARG A 83 6.41 27.85 5.53
C ARG A 83 6.61 28.42 4.13
N LEU A 84 5.89 27.92 3.13
CA LEU A 84 6.14 28.25 1.73
C LEU A 84 5.33 29.45 1.26
N CYS A 85 4.17 29.70 1.86
CA CYS A 85 3.21 30.67 1.35
C CYS A 85 2.58 31.52 2.47
N ASN A 86 3.20 31.59 3.65
CA ASN A 86 2.70 32.37 4.79
C ASN A 86 1.25 32.06 5.19
N GLY A 87 0.76 30.86 4.85
CA GLY A 87 -0.64 30.49 5.06
C GLY A 87 -1.63 31.06 4.04
N ASP A 88 -1.18 31.78 2.99
CA ASP A 88 -2.03 32.33 1.93
C ASP A 88 -2.66 31.24 1.04
N TRP A 89 -2.18 30.00 1.14
CA TRP A 89 -2.82 28.86 0.49
C TRP A 89 -4.13 28.48 1.17
N THR A 90 -5.25 28.87 0.55
CA THR A 90 -6.55 28.25 0.83
C THR A 90 -6.61 26.92 0.12
N PHE A 91 -6.09 25.91 0.79
CA PHE A 91 -5.98 24.60 0.19
C PHE A 91 -7.34 23.88 0.26
N VAL A 92 -8.05 23.92 -0.86
CA VAL A 92 -9.36 23.31 -1.10
C VAL A 92 -9.20 22.04 -1.94
N GLY A 93 -9.92 20.98 -1.59
CA GLY A 93 -9.88 19.74 -2.35
C GLY A 93 -10.25 18.55 -1.50
N ASN A 94 -10.90 17.56 -2.12
CA ASN A 94 -11.35 16.37 -1.43
C ASN A 94 -10.26 15.30 -1.46
N LEU A 95 -10.04 14.66 -0.32
CA LEU A 95 -9.40 13.35 -0.27
C LEU A 95 -10.47 12.31 -0.59
N SER A 96 -10.20 11.45 -1.57
CA SER A 96 -11.06 10.33 -1.91
C SER A 96 -10.29 9.05 -1.66
N GLU A 97 -10.90 8.11 -0.95
CA GLU A 97 -10.33 6.78 -0.85
C GLU A 97 -10.38 6.12 -2.21
N VAL A 98 -9.24 5.64 -2.69
CA VAL A 98 -9.22 4.85 -3.91
C VAL A 98 -9.38 3.37 -3.61
N GLN A 99 -8.87 2.96 -2.45
CA GLN A 99 -9.08 1.63 -1.90
C GLN A 99 -9.32 1.75 -0.39
N PRO A 100 -10.18 0.91 0.19
CA PRO A 100 -10.38 0.88 1.63
C PRO A 100 -9.08 0.47 2.34
N PRO A 101 -8.88 0.87 3.61
CA PRO A 101 -7.74 0.41 4.39
C PRO A 101 -7.74 -1.11 4.55
N GLU A 102 -6.60 -1.72 4.30
CA GLU A 102 -6.42 -3.17 4.45
C GLU A 102 -5.29 -3.51 5.42
N PRO A 103 -5.44 -4.57 6.24
CA PRO A 103 -4.36 -5.09 7.04
C PRO A 103 -3.19 -5.52 6.14
N SER A 104 -1.97 -5.31 6.64
CA SER A 104 -0.74 -5.62 5.93
C SER A 104 0.41 -5.86 6.90
N ILE A 105 1.57 -6.21 6.37
CA ILE A 105 2.81 -6.30 7.14
C ILE A 105 3.72 -5.14 6.73
N SER A 106 4.21 -4.40 7.72
CA SER A 106 5.23 -3.36 7.53
C SER A 106 6.56 -3.98 7.12
N ARG A 107 7.47 -3.17 6.59
CA ARG A 107 8.83 -3.60 6.25
C ARG A 107 9.56 -4.30 7.39
N ASN A 108 9.34 -3.85 8.62
CA ASN A 108 10.01 -4.38 9.80
C ASN A 108 9.33 -5.65 10.34
N GLY A 109 8.44 -6.28 9.57
CA GLY A 109 7.72 -7.49 9.95
C GLY A 109 6.55 -7.28 10.91
N GLY A 110 6.35 -6.05 11.40
CA GLY A 110 5.24 -5.71 12.29
C GLY A 110 3.90 -5.53 11.57
N PRO A 111 2.76 -5.65 12.26
CA PRO A 111 1.45 -5.38 11.68
C PRO A 111 1.37 -3.95 11.14
N ALA A 112 0.59 -3.74 10.08
CA ALA A 112 0.40 -2.44 9.44
C ALA A 112 -0.96 -2.34 8.75
N TRP A 113 -1.30 -1.13 8.32
CA TRP A 113 -2.45 -0.83 7.47
C TRP A 113 -1.99 -0.19 6.17
N LYS A 114 -2.46 -0.71 5.03
CA LYS A 114 -2.26 -0.10 3.72
C LYS A 114 -3.45 0.78 3.38
N ILE A 115 -3.20 2.01 2.95
CA ILE A 115 -4.23 2.97 2.51
C ILE A 115 -3.78 3.66 1.22
N ALA A 116 -4.70 3.80 0.26
CA ALA A 116 -4.50 4.52 -0.99
C ALA A 116 -5.58 5.60 -1.12
N LEU A 117 -5.13 6.86 -1.20
CA LEU A 117 -5.99 8.03 -1.35
C LEU A 117 -5.65 8.75 -2.65
N ALA A 118 -6.67 9.27 -3.31
CA ALA A 118 -6.55 10.24 -4.37
C ALA A 118 -6.83 11.63 -3.79
N TRP A 119 -6.03 12.57 -4.25
CA TRP A 119 -6.07 13.94 -3.78
C TRP A 119 -6.11 14.89 -4.98
N ALA A 120 -7.15 15.72 -5.03
CA ALA A 120 -7.33 16.71 -6.08
C ALA A 120 -7.29 18.11 -5.48
N PRO A 121 -6.11 18.65 -5.18
CA PRO A 121 -6.01 19.96 -4.58
C PRO A 121 -6.19 21.06 -5.61
N ARG A 122 -6.96 22.07 -5.23
CA ARG A 122 -6.90 23.39 -5.85
C ARG A 122 -5.73 24.12 -5.22
N LEU A 123 -4.56 23.97 -5.84
CA LEU A 123 -3.36 24.73 -5.50
C LEU A 123 -3.53 26.12 -6.13
N THR A 124 -4.04 27.09 -5.39
CA THR A 124 -3.95 28.50 -5.81
C THR A 124 -2.47 28.83 -5.94
N PRO A 125 -1.95 29.34 -7.06
CA PRO A 125 -0.51 29.54 -7.21
C PRO A 125 0.01 30.55 -6.18
N CYS A 126 1.06 30.16 -5.48
CA CYS A 126 1.86 31.02 -4.62
C CYS A 126 3.13 31.40 -5.38
N LYS A 127 3.47 32.70 -5.37
CA LYS A 127 4.48 33.24 -6.27
C LYS A 127 5.84 32.58 -6.01
N GLY A 128 6.40 31.94 -7.03
CA GLY A 128 7.73 31.32 -6.98
C GLY A 128 7.79 29.91 -6.39
N ILE A 129 6.64 29.31 -6.04
CA ILE A 129 6.57 27.92 -5.57
C ILE A 129 5.91 27.06 -6.66
N ASP A 130 6.68 26.19 -7.29
CA ASP A 130 6.15 25.21 -8.22
C ASP A 130 5.58 23.97 -7.48
N ARG A 131 4.88 23.13 -8.24
CA ARG A 131 4.23 21.93 -7.70
C ARG A 131 5.23 20.94 -7.11
N SER A 132 6.35 20.70 -7.79
CA SER A 132 7.36 19.74 -7.34
C SER A 132 8.03 20.18 -6.02
N ALA A 133 8.31 21.47 -5.87
CA ALA A 133 8.82 22.07 -4.63
C ALA A 133 7.84 21.89 -3.47
N TYR A 134 6.53 22.09 -3.73
CA TYR A 134 5.50 21.82 -2.74
C TYR A 134 5.46 20.35 -2.32
N PHE A 135 5.39 19.42 -3.28
CA PHE A 135 5.35 17.98 -2.99
C PHE A 135 6.60 17.50 -2.25
N LEU A 136 7.77 18.02 -2.60
CA LEU A 136 9.01 17.75 -1.89
C LEU A 136 8.95 18.23 -0.45
N ALA A 137 8.50 19.47 -0.22
CA ALA A 137 8.34 20.03 1.13
C ALA A 137 7.30 19.26 1.95
N MET A 138 6.17 18.90 1.33
CA MET A 138 5.09 18.10 1.91
C MET A 138 5.60 16.73 2.36
N SER A 139 6.42 16.07 1.53
CA SER A 139 7.01 14.77 1.86
C SER A 139 8.00 14.81 3.03
N ARG A 140 8.60 15.97 3.34
CA ARG A 140 9.50 16.14 4.52
C ARG A 140 8.71 16.17 5.83
N GLU A 141 7.52 16.76 5.78
CA GLU A 141 6.66 16.89 6.96
C GLU A 141 5.83 15.63 7.24
N LEU A 142 5.72 14.74 6.24
CA LEU A 142 4.99 13.49 6.37
C LEU A 142 5.85 12.41 7.02
N PRO A 143 5.21 11.49 7.77
CA PRO A 143 5.90 10.32 8.27
C PRO A 143 6.47 9.47 7.13
N ALA A 144 7.59 8.79 7.40
CA ALA A 144 8.27 7.95 6.41
C ALA A 144 7.42 6.80 5.85
N TRP A 145 6.30 6.45 6.49
CA TRP A 145 5.36 5.47 5.97
C TRP A 145 4.38 6.02 4.91
N VAL A 146 4.48 7.30 4.53
CA VAL A 146 3.66 7.94 3.49
C VAL A 146 4.49 8.24 2.24
N LYS A 147 3.92 7.94 1.07
CA LYS A 147 4.44 8.34 -0.25
C LYS A 147 3.41 9.21 -0.96
N LEU A 148 3.88 10.22 -1.69
CA LEU A 148 3.07 11.10 -2.52
C LEU A 148 3.43 10.91 -3.99
N HIS A 149 2.43 10.95 -4.87
CA HIS A 149 2.61 10.96 -6.31
C HIS A 149 2.01 12.22 -6.91
N GLU A 150 2.78 12.91 -7.75
CA GLU A 150 2.32 14.08 -8.47
C GLU A 150 1.47 13.67 -9.69
N ALA A 151 0.44 14.46 -10.01
CA ALA A 151 -0.45 14.16 -11.13
C ALA A 151 0.25 14.55 -12.43
N GLY A 152 0.16 13.70 -13.45
CA GLY A 152 0.76 13.96 -14.77
C GLY A 152 2.27 13.79 -14.83
N GLY A 153 2.89 13.18 -13.81
CA GLY A 153 4.30 12.78 -13.80
C GLY A 153 4.47 11.34 -13.34
N ASN A 154 5.72 10.86 -13.35
CA ASN A 154 6.13 9.53 -12.84
C ASN A 154 7.05 9.69 -11.63
N VAL A 155 6.71 10.64 -10.76
CA VAL A 155 7.57 11.07 -9.66
C VAL A 155 6.87 10.83 -8.33
N TRP A 156 7.55 10.07 -7.48
CA TRP A 156 7.15 9.82 -6.11
C TRP A 156 7.97 10.66 -5.13
N TYR A 157 7.37 11.04 -4.02
CA TYR A 157 8.02 11.78 -2.95
C TYR A 157 7.81 11.07 -1.61
N GLN A 158 8.88 10.90 -0.84
CA GLN A 158 8.84 10.27 0.48
C GLN A 158 9.97 10.81 1.34
N ALA A 159 9.66 11.21 2.58
CA ALA A 159 10.65 11.67 3.56
C ALA A 159 11.63 12.73 3.00
N GLY A 160 11.13 13.65 2.17
CA GLY A 160 11.94 14.71 1.57
C GLY A 160 12.82 14.30 0.40
N ARG A 161 12.62 13.09 -0.15
CA ARG A 161 13.34 12.59 -1.30
C ARG A 161 12.40 12.45 -2.49
N ARG A 162 12.91 12.80 -3.66
CA ARG A 162 12.31 12.50 -4.95
C ARG A 162 12.74 11.08 -5.38
N ILE A 163 11.79 10.30 -5.86
CA ILE A 163 11.98 8.93 -6.31
C ILE A 163 11.44 8.87 -7.74
N ASP A 164 12.35 8.74 -8.71
CA ASP A 164 11.99 8.62 -10.12
C ASP A 164 11.68 7.17 -10.47
N GLY A 165 10.62 6.94 -11.26
CA GLY A 165 10.31 5.63 -11.84
C GLY A 165 8.83 5.26 -11.72
N PRO A 166 8.37 4.29 -12.55
CA PRO A 166 6.97 3.85 -12.61
C PRO A 166 6.52 3.03 -11.39
N HIS A 167 7.22 3.10 -10.26
CA HIS A 167 7.12 2.03 -9.28
C HIS A 167 5.91 2.16 -8.35
N LEU A 168 4.94 1.28 -8.61
CA LEU A 168 4.27 0.54 -7.56
C LEU A 168 4.37 -0.97 -7.74
N GLN A 169 5.34 -1.57 -7.05
CA GLN A 169 5.01 -2.74 -6.24
C GLN A 169 4.66 -2.24 -4.84
N LEU A 170 3.38 -2.31 -4.47
CA LEU A 170 2.93 -2.09 -3.08
C LEU A 170 3.50 -3.14 -2.10
N ALA A 171 4.21 -4.15 -2.61
CA ALA A 171 5.00 -5.11 -1.86
C ALA A 171 6.30 -4.51 -1.30
N GLU A 172 6.86 -3.48 -1.94
CA GLU A 172 8.16 -2.92 -1.58
C GLU A 172 8.04 -1.46 -1.09
N VAL A 173 7.34 -1.26 0.02
CA VAL A 173 7.69 -0.15 0.92
C VAL A 173 9.02 -0.52 1.61
N SER A 174 10.09 -0.63 0.82
CA SER A 174 11.45 -0.92 1.26
C SER A 174 12.25 0.39 1.24
N LEU A 175 12.60 0.92 2.41
CA LEU A 175 13.41 2.13 2.56
C LEU A 175 14.85 1.76 2.92
N ARG A 176 15.73 1.55 1.93
CA ARG A 176 17.18 1.53 2.25
C ARG A 176 17.62 2.84 2.90
#